data_AF-A0A484MRK1-F1
#
_entry.id   AF-A0A484MRK1-F1
#
_cell.length_a   1.000
_cell.length_b   1.000
_cell.length_c   1.000
_cell.angle_alpha   90.00
_cell.angle_beta   90.00
_cell.angle_gamma   90.00
#
_symmetry.space_group_name_H-M   'P 1'
#
loop_
_entity.id
_entity.type
_entity.pdbx_description
1 polymer ?
#
loop_
_entity_poly.entity_id
_entity_poly.type
_entity_poly.pdbx_seq_one_letter_code
_entity_poly.pdbx_strand_id
1 'polypeptide(L)'
;MANNNNPFNLRYILENNKLSGTNFLDSEMNLRIVLNCERKLYILEMDPPKTPDANARASELTSFKKYEDDARNVKCIIMASMTAELQRLHADMEVHPMIQRLRDLYQGQPQNSELA
;
A
#
# COMPACT_ATOMS: atom_id res chain seq x y z
N MET A 1 -18.75 27.84 21.39
CA MET A 1 -17.81 26.72 21.64
C MET A 1 -17.66 25.98 20.32
N ALA A 2 -16.49 26.05 19.67
CA ALA A 2 -16.26 25.34 18.41
C ALA A 2 -15.80 23.92 18.74
N ASN A 3 -16.63 22.93 18.39
CA ASN A 3 -16.27 21.52 18.47
C ASN A 3 -15.42 21.16 17.24
N ASN A 4 -14.10 21.34 17.33
CA ASN A 4 -13.16 20.93 16.29
C ASN A 4 -12.88 19.42 16.42
N ASN A 5 -13.90 18.60 16.18
CA ASN A 5 -13.73 17.17 15.92
C ASN A 5 -13.27 16.98 14.47
N ASN A 6 -12.10 17.51 14.11
CA ASN A 6 -11.47 17.10 12.86
C ASN A 6 -10.57 15.91 13.22
N PRO A 7 -11.01 14.66 13.04
CA PRO A 7 -10.15 13.52 13.29
C PRO A 7 -8.91 13.70 12.41
N PHE A 8 -7.74 13.51 13.00
CA PHE A 8 -6.47 13.56 12.29
C PHE A 8 -6.55 12.57 11.10
N ASN A 9 -6.76 13.10 9.89
CA ASN A 9 -6.94 12.28 8.71
C ASN A 9 -5.57 11.84 8.20
N LEU A 10 -5.14 10.67 8.66
CA LEU A 10 -3.86 10.10 8.30
C LEU A 10 -3.67 9.94 6.79
N ARG A 11 -4.73 9.72 6.01
CA ARG A 11 -4.59 9.60 4.53
C ARG A 11 -4.07 10.88 3.88
N TYR A 12 -4.27 12.04 4.51
CA TYR A 12 -3.75 13.32 4.00
C TYR A 12 -2.21 13.34 3.92
N ILE A 13 -1.52 12.54 4.75
CA ILE A 13 -0.06 12.43 4.65
C ILE A 13 0.38 11.85 3.32
N LEU A 14 -0.41 10.95 2.73
CA LEU A 14 -0.14 10.29 1.44
C LEU A 14 -0.37 11.24 0.27
N GLU A 15 -1.29 12.18 0.42
CA GLU A 15 -1.55 13.21 -0.59
C GLU A 15 -0.44 14.26 -0.64
N ASN A 16 0.07 14.69 0.52
CA ASN A 16 1.17 15.67 0.58
C ASN A 16 2.54 15.07 0.28
N ASN A 17 2.72 13.78 0.54
CA ASN A 17 3.99 13.07 0.38
C ASN A 17 3.85 11.95 -0.66
N LYS A 18 3.27 12.28 -1.82
CA LYS A 18 3.08 11.30 -2.88
C LYS A 18 4.40 10.64 -3.23
N LEU A 19 4.35 9.32 -3.37
CA LEU A 19 5.44 8.51 -3.88
C LEU A 19 5.82 8.98 -5.27
N SER A 20 7.09 9.35 -5.39
CA SER A 20 7.79 9.76 -6.59
C SER A 20 9.13 9.03 -6.66
N GLY A 21 9.93 9.32 -7.68
CA GLY A 21 11.20 8.62 -7.85
C GLY A 21 12.28 8.90 -6.79
N THR A 22 12.12 9.94 -5.98
CA THR A 22 13.18 10.45 -5.08
C THR A 22 12.87 10.31 -3.60
N ASN A 23 11.64 9.98 -3.22
CA ASN A 23 11.16 9.95 -1.82
C ASN A 23 10.60 8.58 -1.41
N PHE A 24 11.10 7.50 -1.99
CA PHE A 24 10.53 6.16 -1.80
C PHE A 24 10.52 5.72 -0.34
N LEU A 25 11.63 5.87 0.41
CA LEU A 25 11.70 5.41 1.80
C LEU A 25 10.70 6.15 2.72
N ASP A 26 10.60 7.47 2.57
CA ASP A 26 9.69 8.29 3.36
C ASP A 26 8.22 8.00 3.01
N SER A 27 7.91 7.87 1.71
CA SER A 27 6.56 7.56 1.26
C SER A 27 6.15 6.12 1.59
N GLU A 28 7.07 5.14 1.56
CA GLU A 28 6.82 3.76 2.03
C GLU A 28 6.54 3.75 3.54
N MET A 29 7.29 4.51 4.34
CA MET A 29 7.04 4.64 5.78
C MET A 29 5.66 5.26 6.05
N ASN A 30 5.32 6.35 5.35
CA ASN A 30 4.03 7.00 5.46
C ASN A 30 2.88 6.03 5.10
N LEU A 31 3.03 5.27 4.02
CA LEU A 31 2.08 4.23 3.62
C LEU A 31 1.90 3.18 4.73
N ARG A 32 3.00 2.65 5.29
CA ARG A 32 2.95 1.68 6.39
C ARG A 32 2.22 2.24 7.61
N ILE A 33 2.42 3.51 7.98
CA ILE A 33 1.73 4.18 9.09
C ILE A 33 0.21 4.22 8.85
N VAL A 34 -0.22 4.67 7.66
CA VAL A 34 -1.65 4.74 7.31
C VAL A 34 -2.28 3.34 7.33
N LEU A 35 -1.65 2.36 6.69
CA LEU A 35 -2.16 1.00 6.63
C LEU A 35 -2.21 0.32 7.99
N ASN A 36 -1.25 0.60 8.88
CA ASN A 36 -1.26 0.11 10.24
C ASN A 36 -2.43 0.69 11.04
N CYS A 37 -2.68 2.00 10.91
CA CYS A 37 -3.84 2.64 11.54
C CYS A 37 -5.17 2.03 11.07
N GLU A 38 -5.24 1.70 9.78
CA GLU A 38 -6.41 1.06 9.17
C GLU A 38 -6.50 -0.46 9.39
N ARG A 39 -5.54 -1.05 10.12
CA ARG A 39 -5.42 -2.49 10.38
C ARG A 39 -5.31 -3.34 9.11
N LYS A 40 -4.68 -2.79 8.07
CA LYS A 40 -4.47 -3.44 6.76
C LYS A 40 -3.00 -3.63 6.39
N LEU A 41 -2.06 -3.28 7.29
CA LEU A 41 -0.63 -3.50 7.05
C LEU A 41 -0.30 -4.96 6.71
N TYR A 42 -1.05 -5.90 7.29
CA TYR A 42 -0.91 -7.34 7.03
C TYR A 42 -1.02 -7.71 5.53
N ILE A 43 -1.73 -6.92 4.72
CA ILE A 43 -1.80 -7.10 3.26
C ILE A 43 -0.43 -6.95 2.62
N LEU A 44 0.47 -6.10 3.15
CA LEU A 44 1.82 -5.93 2.62
C LEU A 44 2.83 -6.94 3.16
N GLU A 45 2.60 -7.44 4.37
CA GLU A 45 3.62 -8.19 5.13
C GLU A 45 3.38 -9.70 5.13
N MET A 46 2.15 -10.13 4.90
CA MET A 46 1.78 -11.55 4.90
C MET A 46 1.51 -12.03 3.49
N ASP A 47 1.79 -13.30 3.23
CA ASP A 47 1.39 -13.97 2.00
C ASP A 47 -0.14 -13.97 1.86
N PRO A 48 -0.67 -13.84 0.64
CA PRO A 48 -2.09 -14.01 0.39
C PRO A 48 -2.60 -15.36 0.92
N PRO A 49 -3.79 -15.42 1.56
CA PRO A 49 -4.39 -16.67 1.95
C PRO A 49 -4.66 -17.52 0.71
N LYS A 50 -4.58 -18.85 0.88
CA LYS A 50 -5.00 -19.78 -0.17
C LYS A 50 -6.49 -19.59 -0.47
N THR A 51 -6.84 -19.67 -1.75
CA THR A 51 -8.25 -19.68 -2.18
C THR A 51 -8.97 -20.84 -1.48
N PRO A 52 -10.13 -20.59 -0.83
CA PRO A 52 -10.90 -21.64 -0.18
C PRO A 52 -11.41 -22.68 -1.19
N ASP A 53 -11.45 -23.94 -0.77
CA ASP A 53 -12.06 -25.01 -1.55
C ASP A 53 -13.58 -24.82 -1.69
N ALA A 54 -14.18 -25.48 -2.69
CA ALA A 54 -15.62 -25.39 -2.95
C ALA A 54 -16.49 -25.85 -1.76
N ASN A 55 -15.95 -26.69 -0.88
CA ASN A 55 -16.59 -27.21 0.34
C ASN A 55 -16.08 -26.53 1.63
N ALA A 56 -15.35 -25.42 1.53
CA ALA A 56 -14.83 -24.69 2.68
C ALA A 56 -15.94 -24.21 3.63
N ARG A 57 -15.60 -24.06 4.91
CA ARG A 57 -16.54 -23.57 5.91
C ARG A 57 -16.89 -22.10 5.63
N ALA A 58 -18.08 -21.70 6.06
CA ALA A 58 -18.54 -20.32 5.93
C ALA A 58 -17.57 -19.29 6.54
N SER A 59 -16.90 -19.65 7.64
CA SER A 59 -15.88 -18.79 8.29
C SER A 59 -14.64 -18.57 7.41
N GLU A 60 -14.22 -19.59 6.65
CA GLU A 60 -13.06 -19.53 5.77
C GLU A 60 -13.38 -18.65 4.55
N LEU A 61 -14.55 -18.86 3.94
CA LEU A 61 -15.02 -18.01 2.84
C LEU A 61 -15.18 -16.55 3.26
N THR A 62 -15.70 -16.31 4.46
CA THR A 62 -15.86 -14.95 5.01
C THR A 62 -14.51 -14.28 5.23
N SER A 63 -13.53 -15.01 5.76
CA SER A 63 -12.17 -14.49 5.98
C SER A 63 -11.46 -14.19 4.66
N PHE A 64 -11.62 -15.05 3.65
CA PHE A 64 -11.06 -14.83 2.32
C PHE A 64 -11.67 -13.59 1.63
N LYS A 65 -12.99 -13.43 1.65
CA LYS A 65 -13.65 -12.22 1.10
C LYS A 65 -13.17 -10.95 1.78
N LYS A 66 -13.02 -10.97 3.10
CA LYS A 66 -12.46 -9.84 3.85
C LYS A 66 -11.05 -9.50 3.39
N TYR A 67 -10.21 -10.52 3.17
CA TYR A 67 -8.87 -10.31 2.62
C TYR A 67 -8.93 -9.66 1.23
N GLU A 68 -9.80 -10.14 0.33
CA GLU A 68 -9.96 -9.55 -1.01
C GLU A 68 -10.40 -8.08 -0.96
N ASP A 69 -11.34 -7.76 -0.07
CA ASP A 69 -11.82 -6.38 0.14
C ASP A 69 -10.72 -5.47 0.70
N ASP A 70 -9.99 -5.96 1.71
CA ASP A 70 -8.85 -5.23 2.28
C ASP A 70 -7.73 -5.06 1.24
N ALA A 71 -7.42 -6.08 0.44
CA ALA A 71 -6.43 -6.01 -0.63
C ALA A 71 -6.80 -4.99 -1.71
N ARG A 72 -8.07 -4.97 -2.13
CA ARG A 72 -8.60 -3.96 -3.06
C ARG A 72 -8.48 -2.55 -2.47
N ASN A 73 -8.81 -2.39 -1.19
CA ASN A 73 -8.69 -1.11 -0.51
C ASN A 73 -7.22 -0.63 -0.44
N VAL A 74 -6.29 -1.51 -0.08
CA VAL A 74 -4.86 -1.22 -0.04
C VAL A 74 -4.34 -0.86 -1.43
N LYS A 75 -4.71 -1.59 -2.49
CA LYS A 75 -4.36 -1.24 -3.87
C LYS A 75 -4.78 0.18 -4.21
N CYS A 76 -6.01 0.57 -3.87
CA CYS A 76 -6.48 1.95 -4.09
C CYS A 76 -5.68 2.98 -3.30
N ILE A 77 -5.33 2.70 -2.03
CA ILE A 77 -4.53 3.61 -1.19
C ILE A 77 -3.13 3.80 -1.79
N ILE A 78 -2.46 2.72 -2.18
CA ILE A 78 -1.13 2.77 -2.80
C ILE A 78 -1.19 3.59 -4.09
N MET A 79 -2.14 3.29 -4.97
CA MET A 79 -2.32 4.03 -6.22
C MET A 79 -2.59 5.51 -5.97
N ALA A 80 -3.47 5.86 -5.04
CA ALA A 80 -3.77 7.26 -4.70
C ALA A 80 -2.55 8.00 -4.11
N SER A 81 -1.66 7.27 -3.43
CA SER A 81 -0.42 7.80 -2.85
C SER A 81 0.70 8.02 -3.87
N MET A 82 0.52 7.67 -5.14
CA MET A 82 1.54 7.81 -6.19
C MET A 82 1.34 9.06 -7.05
N THR A 83 2.41 9.50 -7.72
CA THR A 83 2.29 10.40 -8.87
C THR A 83 1.51 9.74 -10.03
N ALA A 84 0.94 10.56 -10.91
CA ALA A 84 0.16 10.06 -12.05
C ALA A 84 0.97 9.16 -13.01
N GLU A 85 2.28 9.40 -13.12
CA GLU A 85 3.18 8.56 -13.90
C GLU A 85 3.26 7.14 -13.33
N LEU A 86 3.52 7.02 -12.02
CA LEU A 86 3.61 5.73 -11.35
C LEU A 86 2.28 5.00 -11.30
N GLN A 87 1.16 5.72 -11.17
CA GLN A 87 -0.17 5.14 -11.27
C GLN A 87 -0.36 4.40 -12.61
N ARG A 88 0.00 5.03 -13.74
CA ARG A 88 -0.14 4.41 -15.07
C ARG A 88 0.72 3.16 -15.22
N LEU A 89 1.92 3.16 -14.63
CA LEU A 89 2.84 2.03 -14.69
C LEU A 89 2.35 0.80 -13.91
N HIS A 90 1.53 1.01 -12.87
CA HIS A 90 1.12 -0.03 -11.92
C HIS A 90 -0.38 -0.33 -11.90
N ALA A 91 -1.18 0.26 -12.80
CA ALA A 91 -2.65 0.19 -12.77
C ALA A 91 -3.20 -1.25 -12.67
N ASP A 92 -2.59 -2.19 -13.38
CA ASP A 92 -3.04 -3.58 -13.46
C ASP A 92 -2.34 -4.52 -12.46
N MET A 93 -1.45 -4.00 -11.61
CA MET A 93 -0.70 -4.84 -10.67
C MET A 93 -1.47 -5.15 -9.41
N GLU A 94 -1.28 -6.36 -8.91
CA GLU A 94 -1.70 -6.74 -7.56
C GLU A 94 -0.73 -6.16 -6.51
N VAL A 95 -1.20 -6.07 -5.26
CA VAL A 95 -0.52 -5.33 -4.19
C VAL A 95 0.91 -5.81 -3.96
N HIS A 96 1.14 -7.13 -3.83
CA HIS A 96 2.49 -7.69 -3.59
C HIS A 96 3.46 -7.44 -4.75
N PRO A 97 3.13 -7.79 -6.02
CA PRO A 97 3.99 -7.43 -7.14
C PRO A 97 4.25 -5.93 -7.26
N MET A 98 3.25 -5.09 -6.97
CA MET A 98 3.40 -3.64 -7.02
C MET A 98 4.42 -3.14 -6.01
N ILE A 99 4.29 -3.50 -4.73
CA ILE A 99 5.24 -3.04 -3.70
C ILE A 99 6.64 -3.58 -3.94
N GLN A 100 6.77 -4.83 -4.41
CA GLN A 100 8.08 -5.41 -4.74
C GLN A 100 8.73 -4.64 -5.90
N ARG A 101 7.98 -4.36 -6.98
CA ARG A 101 8.50 -3.59 -8.12
C ARG A 101 8.97 -2.20 -7.70
N LEU A 102 8.25 -1.53 -6.80
CA LEU A 102 8.67 -0.22 -6.29
C LEU A 102 9.94 -0.32 -5.45
N ARG A 103 10.09 -1.35 -4.62
CA ARG A 103 11.34 -1.61 -3.88
C ARG A 103 12.49 -1.89 -4.83
N ASP A 104 12.28 -2.71 -5.86
CA ASP A 104 13.33 -3.01 -6.84
C ASP A 104 13.80 -1.75 -7.58
N LEU A 105 12.85 -0.88 -7.95
CA LEU A 105 13.15 0.38 -8.65
C LEU A 105 13.93 1.38 -7.78
N TYR A 106 13.61 1.47 -6.48
CA TYR A 106 14.07 2.58 -5.63
C TYR A 106 14.95 2.19 -4.44
N GLN A 107 14.93 0.94 -3.99
CA GLN A 107 15.88 0.38 -3.02
C GLN A 107 17.01 -0.41 -3.70
N GLY A 108 16.80 -0.89 -4.93
CA GLY A 108 17.78 -1.69 -5.68
C GLY A 108 18.83 -0.90 -6.47
N GLN A 109 18.78 0.44 -6.48
CA GLN A 109 19.83 1.25 -7.09
C GLN A 109 20.99 1.39 -6.10
N PRO A 110 22.21 0.92 -6.40
CA PRO A 110 23.37 1.49 -5.73
C PRO A 110 23.32 3.00 -6.00
N GLN A 111 23.40 3.80 -4.94
CA GLN A 111 23.75 5.20 -5.12
C GLN A 111 25.13 5.18 -5.81
N ASN A 112 25.13 5.33 -7.13
CA ASN A 112 26.30 5.78 -7.85
C ASN A 112 26.54 7.21 -7.39
N SER A 113 27.11 7.33 -6.20
CA SER A 113 27.82 8.50 -5.75
C SER A 113 29.03 8.61 -6.66
N GLU A 114 28.82 9.28 -7.80
CA GLU A 114 29.87 9.97 -8.51
C GLU A 114 30.54 10.95 -7.53
N LEU A 115 31.65 10.51 -6.96
CA LEU A 115 32.70 11.37 -6.44
C LEU A 115 34.01 10.85 -7.02
N ALA A 116 34.33 11.35 -8.21
CA ALA A 116 35.69 11.49 -8.72
C ALA A 116 35.92 12.97 -9.02
#